data_AF-A0A6C1U1Y7-F1
#
_entry.id   AF-A0A6C1U1Y7-F1
#
_cell.length_a   1.000
_cell.length_b   1.000
_cell.length_c   1.000
_cell.angle_alpha   90.00
_cell.angle_beta   90.00
_cell.angle_gamma   90.00
#
_symmetry.space_group_name_H-M   'P 1'
#
loop_
_entity.id
_entity.type
_entity.pdbx_description
1 polymer ?
#
loop_
_entity_poly.entity_id
_entity_poly.type
_entity_poly.pdbx_seq_one_letter_code
_entity_poly.pdbx_strand_id
1 'polypeptide(L)'
;KNSVKAFSQICKVDGFPIITVGNSTMQAAKNLGFSDIISADSNVDGLISFIKAHYSNAIKFLYIRGQEVSCDLKKRLSEEDFNVREVVLYKTIIKRSLTNRCKNLLLDGKIDGVAFFSSQTARVFCSLVLKSGLSPVMNNAVAYTMSKNIADSLKLIKWKKIITSRLPTRESLIDI
;
A
#
# COMPACT_ATOMS: atom_id res chain seq x y z
N LYS A 1 5.11 -6.06 0.43
CA LYS A 1 6.48 -5.53 0.68
C LYS A 1 6.83 -5.40 2.16
N ASN A 2 6.11 -4.60 2.96
CA ASN A 2 6.44 -4.39 4.38
C ASN A 2 6.40 -5.68 5.21
N SER A 3 5.42 -6.56 4.97
CA SER A 3 5.35 -7.89 5.60
C SER A 3 6.65 -8.69 5.43
N VAL A 4 7.18 -8.75 4.21
CA VAL A 4 8.41 -9.50 3.90
C VAL A 4 9.61 -8.88 4.60
N LYS A 5 9.73 -7.54 4.60
CA LYS A 5 10.79 -6.83 5.33
C LYS A 5 10.75 -7.14 6.83
N ALA A 6 9.57 -7.02 7.44
CA ALA A 6 9.40 -7.30 8.86
C ALA A 6 9.69 -8.78 9.18
N PHE A 7 9.21 -9.69 8.33
CA PHE A 7 9.45 -11.13 8.50
C PHE A 7 10.94 -11.48 8.40
N SER A 8 11.68 -10.90 7.45
CA SER A 8 13.12 -11.14 7.28
C SER A 8 13.98 -10.74 8.49
N GLN A 9 13.46 -9.85 9.35
CA GLN A 9 14.14 -9.42 10.59
C GLN A 9 13.93 -10.41 11.74
N ILE A 10 12.89 -11.23 11.69
CA ILE A 10 12.50 -12.15 12.76
C ILE A 10 12.93 -13.57 12.41
N CYS A 11 12.82 -13.93 11.13
CA CYS A 11 12.99 -15.28 10.65
C CYS A 11 13.77 -15.28 9.34
N LYS A 12 14.87 -16.04 9.31
CA LYS A 12 15.61 -16.40 8.09
C LYS A 12 15.25 -17.83 7.66
N VAL A 13 13.97 -18.21 7.77
CA VAL A 13 13.60 -19.61 7.54
C VAL A 13 13.80 -19.93 6.07
N ASP A 14 14.74 -20.84 5.82
CA ASP A 14 14.87 -21.55 4.56
C ASP A 14 13.88 -22.72 4.56
N GLY A 15 13.23 -22.97 3.42
CA GLY A 15 12.44 -24.19 3.20
C GLY A 15 10.91 -24.07 3.29
N PHE A 16 10.34 -22.87 3.39
CA PHE A 16 8.89 -22.68 3.21
C PHE A 16 8.56 -21.82 1.97
N PRO A 17 7.62 -22.24 1.11
CA PRO A 17 7.15 -21.43 -0.01
C PRO A 17 6.51 -20.13 0.46
N ILE A 18 6.89 -19.01 -0.15
CA ILE A 18 6.28 -17.69 0.10
C ILE A 18 5.38 -17.31 -1.07
N ILE A 19 4.10 -17.13 -0.80
CA ILE A 19 3.15 -16.62 -1.79
C ILE A 19 2.99 -15.11 -1.59
N THR A 20 3.17 -14.35 -2.66
CA THR A 20 3.02 -12.88 -2.65
C THR A 20 1.91 -12.43 -3.60
N VAL A 21 1.21 -11.35 -3.25
CA VAL A 21 0.13 -10.75 -4.08
C VAL A 21 0.66 -10.07 -5.36
N GLY A 22 1.98 -10.05 -5.60
CA GLY A 22 2.45 -9.39 -6.81
C GLY A 22 3.96 -9.27 -6.93
N ASN A 23 4.41 -9.13 -8.16
CA ASN A 23 5.82 -9.15 -8.56
C ASN A 23 6.70 -8.20 -7.74
N SER A 24 6.18 -7.03 -7.41
CA SER A 24 6.95 -6.06 -6.62
C SER A 24 7.20 -6.50 -5.18
N THR A 25 6.33 -7.32 -4.60
CA THR A 25 6.55 -7.96 -3.28
C THR A 25 7.42 -9.20 -3.41
N MET A 26 7.24 -10.01 -4.45
CA MET A 26 8.14 -11.12 -4.78
C MET A 26 9.59 -10.64 -4.92
N GLN A 27 9.84 -9.59 -5.70
CA GLN A 27 11.20 -9.06 -5.88
C GLN A 27 11.80 -8.55 -4.57
N ALA A 28 10.98 -7.94 -3.71
CA ALA A 28 11.44 -7.54 -2.38
C ALA A 28 11.83 -8.75 -1.51
N ALA A 29 11.13 -9.89 -1.64
CA ALA A 29 11.50 -11.13 -0.95
C ALA A 29 12.79 -11.74 -1.50
N LYS A 30 12.95 -11.79 -2.84
CA LYS A 30 14.19 -12.25 -3.48
C LYS A 30 15.40 -11.45 -3.01
N ASN A 31 15.27 -10.12 -3.00
CA ASN A 31 16.34 -9.22 -2.55
C ASN A 31 16.70 -9.38 -1.06
N LEU A 32 15.82 -10.00 -0.26
CA LEU A 32 16.04 -10.28 1.16
C LEU A 32 16.57 -11.71 1.39
N GLY A 33 16.82 -12.48 0.33
CA GLY A 33 17.42 -13.82 0.40
C GLY A 33 16.43 -14.97 0.41
N PHE A 34 15.13 -14.73 0.30
CA PHE A 34 14.15 -15.82 0.17
C PHE A 34 14.24 -16.45 -1.23
N SER A 35 14.19 -17.79 -1.29
CA SER A 35 14.45 -18.57 -2.50
C SER A 35 13.19 -19.14 -3.15
N ASP A 36 12.28 -19.71 -2.37
CA ASP A 36 11.02 -20.28 -2.86
C ASP A 36 9.88 -19.26 -2.75
N ILE A 37 9.68 -18.49 -3.81
CA ILE A 37 8.70 -17.41 -3.85
C ILE A 37 7.83 -17.51 -5.09
N ILE A 38 6.52 -17.54 -4.88
CA ILE A 38 5.51 -17.53 -5.92
C ILE A 38 4.81 -16.17 -5.88
N SER A 39 4.73 -15.49 -7.04
CA SER A 39 3.82 -14.36 -7.17
C SER A 39 2.48 -14.86 -7.66
N ALA A 40 1.48 -14.81 -6.78
CA ALA A 40 0.10 -14.86 -7.23
C ALA A 40 -0.24 -13.55 -7.96
N ASP A 41 -1.36 -13.56 -8.67
CA ASP A 41 -1.90 -12.42 -9.40
C ASP A 41 -1.98 -11.16 -8.51
N SER A 42 -1.94 -10.00 -9.16
CA SER A 42 -1.66 -8.66 -8.64
C SER A 42 -2.58 -8.11 -7.54
N ASN A 43 -3.58 -8.88 -7.10
CA ASN A 43 -4.56 -8.48 -6.10
C ASN A 43 -4.98 -9.65 -5.17
N VAL A 44 -5.76 -9.34 -4.13
CA VAL A 44 -6.16 -10.30 -3.10
C VAL A 44 -7.08 -11.40 -3.65
N ASP A 45 -7.96 -11.08 -4.60
CA ASP A 45 -8.86 -12.06 -5.22
C ASP A 45 -8.07 -13.07 -6.05
N GLY A 46 -7.09 -12.60 -6.81
CA GLY A 46 -6.16 -13.42 -7.55
C GLY A 46 -5.33 -14.33 -6.66
N LEU A 47 -4.90 -13.85 -5.48
CA LEU A 47 -4.24 -14.69 -4.47
C LEU A 47 -5.15 -15.82 -3.95
N ILE A 48 -6.40 -15.53 -3.63
CA ILE A 48 -7.35 -16.53 -3.13
C ILE A 48 -7.60 -17.60 -4.20
N SER A 49 -7.88 -17.17 -5.44
CA SER A 49 -8.05 -18.08 -6.58
C SER A 49 -6.83 -18.97 -6.81
N PHE A 50 -5.62 -18.41 -6.70
CA PHE A 50 -4.38 -19.17 -6.80
C PHE A 50 -4.26 -20.22 -5.68
N ILE A 51 -4.55 -19.85 -4.43
CA ILE A 51 -4.50 -20.80 -3.31
C ILE A 51 -5.50 -21.95 -3.52
N LYS A 52 -6.73 -21.63 -3.92
CA LYS A 52 -7.79 -22.61 -4.21
C LYS A 52 -7.41 -23.59 -5.32
N ALA A 53 -6.73 -23.12 -6.35
CA ALA A 53 -6.36 -23.95 -7.51
C ALA A 53 -5.17 -24.87 -7.23
N HIS A 54 -4.29 -24.51 -6.29
CA HIS A 54 -2.99 -25.18 -6.15
C HIS A 54 -2.78 -25.89 -4.81
N TYR A 55 -3.60 -25.64 -3.79
CA TYR A 55 -3.41 -26.19 -2.45
C TYR A 55 -4.69 -26.81 -1.91
N SER A 56 -4.54 -27.92 -1.17
CA SER A 56 -5.63 -28.48 -0.39
C SER A 56 -5.88 -27.65 0.88
N ASN A 57 -7.11 -27.70 1.38
CA ASN A 57 -7.52 -27.06 2.63
C ASN A 57 -6.81 -27.63 3.88
N ALA A 58 -6.21 -28.81 3.79
CA ALA A 58 -5.38 -29.41 4.84
C ALA A 58 -4.07 -28.65 5.10
N ILE A 59 -3.61 -27.85 4.13
CA ILE A 59 -2.39 -27.03 4.27
C ILE A 59 -2.64 -25.87 5.23
N LYS A 60 -1.65 -25.62 6.10
CA LYS A 60 -1.66 -24.50 7.04
C LYS A 60 -0.94 -23.30 6.43
N PHE A 61 -1.63 -22.19 6.34
CA PHE A 61 -1.08 -20.92 5.87
C PHE A 61 -0.74 -20.00 7.04
N LEU A 62 0.40 -19.32 6.92
CA LEU A 62 0.79 -18.22 7.79
C LEU A 62 0.68 -16.90 7.03
N TYR A 63 -0.32 -16.09 7.37
CA TYR A 63 -0.54 -14.79 6.79
C TYR A 63 0.20 -13.68 7.57
N ILE A 64 1.29 -13.18 7.00
CA ILE A 64 2.06 -12.07 7.57
C ILE A 64 1.49 -10.73 7.10
N ARG A 65 1.03 -9.90 8.04
CA ARG A 65 0.38 -8.61 7.72
C ARG A 65 0.76 -7.47 8.65
N GLY A 66 0.33 -6.27 8.26
CA GLY A 66 0.36 -5.09 9.12
C GLY A 66 -0.77 -5.09 10.16
N GLN A 67 -0.88 -4.05 10.96
CA GLN A 67 -2.01 -3.90 11.90
C GLN A 67 -3.28 -3.47 11.18
N GLU A 68 -3.17 -2.77 10.06
CA GLU A 68 -4.28 -2.36 9.21
C GLU A 68 -4.32 -3.24 7.94
N VAL A 69 -5.50 -3.71 7.53
CA VAL A 69 -5.73 -4.38 6.22
C VAL A 69 -6.76 -3.61 5.41
N SER A 70 -6.63 -3.67 4.08
CA SER A 70 -7.69 -3.26 3.15
C SER A 70 -8.72 -4.36 2.88
N CYS A 71 -8.40 -5.62 3.20
CA CYS A 71 -9.26 -6.78 3.01
C CYS A 71 -8.95 -7.83 4.09
N ASP A 72 -9.98 -8.42 4.68
CA ASP A 72 -9.82 -9.49 5.68
C ASP A 72 -9.54 -10.84 4.98
N LEU A 73 -8.28 -11.03 4.56
CA LEU A 73 -7.85 -12.23 3.83
C LEU A 73 -8.00 -13.51 4.66
N LYS A 74 -7.76 -13.45 5.97
CA LYS A 74 -7.91 -14.60 6.85
C LYS A 74 -9.36 -15.06 6.84
N LYS A 75 -10.31 -14.14 7.08
CA LYS A 75 -11.73 -14.46 7.05
C LYS A 75 -12.13 -15.09 5.71
N ARG A 76 -11.74 -14.47 4.59
CA ARG A 76 -12.11 -14.95 3.26
C ARG A 76 -11.56 -16.34 2.93
N LEU A 77 -10.34 -16.66 3.35
CA LEU A 77 -9.79 -18.00 3.18
C LEU A 77 -10.43 -19.02 4.13
N SER A 78 -10.77 -18.61 5.36
CA SER A 78 -11.50 -19.47 6.30
C SER A 78 -12.92 -19.78 5.86
N GLU A 79 -13.59 -18.86 5.16
CA GLU A 79 -14.90 -19.11 4.51
C GLU A 79 -14.81 -20.15 3.37
N GLU A 80 -13.60 -20.45 2.91
CA GLU A 80 -13.28 -21.46 1.89
C GLU A 80 -12.61 -22.70 2.53
N ASP A 81 -12.80 -22.91 3.83
CA ASP A 81 -12.27 -24.01 4.65
C ASP A 81 -10.73 -24.09 4.77
N PHE A 82 -9.98 -23.06 4.37
CA PHE A 82 -8.54 -23.05 4.56
C PHE A 82 -8.11 -22.73 5.99
N ASN A 83 -7.07 -23.43 6.45
CA ASN A 83 -6.46 -23.19 7.76
C ASN A 83 -5.45 -22.04 7.70
N VAL A 84 -5.86 -20.84 8.11
CA VAL A 84 -5.02 -19.63 8.08
C VAL A 84 -4.78 -19.09 9.49
N ARG A 85 -3.50 -18.98 9.87
CA ARG A 85 -3.06 -18.19 11.03
C ARG A 85 -2.53 -16.86 10.54
N GLU A 86 -2.87 -15.77 11.23
CA GLU A 86 -2.33 -14.44 10.91
C GLU A 86 -1.34 -13.96 11.98
N VAL A 87 -0.33 -13.20 11.56
CA VAL A 87 0.61 -12.53 12.45
C VAL A 87 0.77 -11.09 12.02
N VAL A 88 0.57 -10.17 12.96
CA VAL A 88 0.76 -8.74 12.77
C VAL A 88 2.20 -8.38 13.11
N LEU A 89 2.99 -7.95 12.12
CA LEU A 89 4.42 -7.64 12.30
C LEU A 89 4.79 -6.17 12.20
N TYR A 90 3.89 -5.33 11.71
CA TYR A 90 4.15 -3.90 11.60
C TYR A 90 2.85 -3.12 11.74
N LYS A 91 2.95 -1.83 12.07
CA LYS A 91 1.79 -0.93 12.11
C LYS A 91 2.09 0.36 11.36
N THR A 92 1.06 0.95 10.78
CA THR A 92 1.19 2.25 10.11
C THR A 92 1.06 3.36 11.15
N ILE A 93 2.10 4.19 11.29
CA ILE A 93 2.05 5.33 12.21
C ILE A 93 1.64 6.59 11.45
N ILE A 94 0.44 7.10 11.75
CA ILE A 94 -0.06 8.35 11.19
C ILE A 94 0.74 9.52 11.78
N LYS A 95 1.36 10.31 10.91
CA LYS A 95 2.06 11.54 11.32
C LYS A 95 1.06 12.61 11.75
N ARG A 96 1.42 13.36 12.80
CA ARG A 96 0.58 14.43 13.37
C ARG A 96 0.89 15.83 12.80
N SER A 97 1.97 15.96 12.04
CA SER A 97 2.40 17.22 11.42
C SER A 97 3.21 16.97 10.14
N LEU A 98 3.19 17.94 9.23
CA LEU A 98 4.18 18.04 8.16
C LEU A 98 5.51 18.52 8.75
N THR A 99 6.62 18.06 8.17
CA THR A 99 7.96 18.55 8.54
C THR A 99 8.12 20.02 8.14
N ASN A 100 8.95 20.78 8.85
CA ASN A 100 9.22 22.19 8.50
C ASN A 100 9.74 22.34 7.08
N ARG A 101 10.60 21.41 6.63
CA ARG A 101 11.06 21.35 5.24
C ARG A 101 9.90 21.23 4.25
N CYS A 102 8.95 20.32 4.49
CA CYS A 102 7.79 20.16 3.61
C CYS A 102 6.93 21.42 3.60
N LYS A 103 6.68 22.03 4.76
CA LYS A 103 5.93 23.30 4.86
C LYS A 103 6.60 24.42 4.06
N ASN A 104 7.90 24.62 4.24
CA ASN A 104 8.64 25.66 3.54
C ASN A 104 8.65 25.43 2.02
N LEU A 105 8.84 24.18 1.56
CA LEU A 105 8.77 23.87 0.13
C LEU A 105 7.38 24.13 -0.48
N LEU A 106 6.30 23.88 0.27
CA LEU A 106 4.94 24.20 -0.16
C LEU A 106 4.70 25.71 -0.19
N LEU A 107 5.17 26.45 0.83
CA LEU A 107 5.03 27.92 0.90
C LEU A 107 5.81 28.63 -0.20
N ASP A 108 7.03 28.17 -0.47
CA ASP A 108 7.90 28.69 -1.52
C ASP A 108 7.41 28.32 -2.94
N GLY A 109 6.35 27.51 -3.07
CA GLY A 109 5.87 27.02 -4.37
C GLY A 109 6.84 26.07 -5.08
N LYS A 110 7.78 25.45 -4.35
CA LYS A 110 8.80 24.53 -4.90
C LYS A 110 8.29 23.11 -5.12
N ILE A 111 7.01 22.86 -4.86
CA ILE A 111 6.35 21.58 -5.07
C ILE A 111 5.18 21.83 -6.04
N ASP A 112 5.41 21.50 -7.30
CA ASP A 112 4.38 21.61 -8.35
C ASP A 112 3.37 20.47 -8.31
N GLY A 113 3.72 19.35 -7.67
CA GLY A 113 2.85 18.19 -7.62
C GLY A 113 3.11 17.20 -6.48
N VAL A 114 2.06 16.46 -6.12
CA VAL A 114 2.07 15.46 -5.06
C VAL A 114 1.38 14.18 -5.53
N ALA A 115 2.07 13.04 -5.40
CA ALA A 115 1.53 11.73 -5.76
C ALA A 115 0.94 10.98 -4.56
N PHE A 116 -0.27 10.44 -4.73
CA PHE A 116 -1.00 9.71 -3.70
C PHE A 116 -1.29 8.26 -4.13
N PHE A 117 -0.82 7.33 -3.30
CA PHE A 117 -0.91 5.89 -3.54
C PHE A 117 -1.98 5.20 -2.68
N SER A 118 -2.65 5.93 -1.77
CA SER A 118 -3.75 5.39 -0.97
C SER A 118 -4.71 6.50 -0.50
N SER A 119 -5.98 6.13 -0.33
CA SER A 119 -7.01 7.04 0.18
C SER A 119 -6.70 7.49 1.61
N GLN A 120 -6.14 6.61 2.45
CA GLN A 120 -5.77 6.95 3.83
C GLN A 120 -4.66 8.00 3.86
N THR A 121 -3.60 7.84 3.05
CA THR A 121 -2.52 8.81 2.93
C THR A 121 -3.03 10.17 2.45
N ALA A 122 -3.92 10.18 1.44
CA ALA A 122 -4.55 11.39 0.92
C ALA A 122 -5.32 12.14 2.03
N ARG A 123 -6.18 11.46 2.78
CA ARG A 123 -6.95 12.07 3.89
C ARG A 123 -6.04 12.64 4.97
N VAL A 124 -5.02 11.87 5.38
CA VAL A 124 -4.05 12.32 6.39
C VAL A 124 -3.34 13.58 5.90
N PHE A 125 -2.83 13.58 4.67
CA PHE A 125 -2.13 14.73 4.10
C PHE A 125 -3.03 15.97 4.07
N CYS A 126 -4.26 15.88 3.54
CA CYS A 126 -5.19 17.00 3.52
C CYS A 126 -5.51 17.54 4.92
N SER A 127 -5.68 16.66 5.91
CA SER A 127 -5.87 17.06 7.30
C SER A 127 -4.66 17.82 7.85
N LEU A 128 -3.44 17.38 7.54
CA LEU A 128 -2.22 18.06 7.99
C LEU A 128 -2.00 19.40 7.28
N VAL A 129 -2.36 19.52 6.01
CA VAL A 129 -2.35 20.78 5.26
C VAL A 129 -3.32 21.78 5.88
N LEU A 130 -4.56 21.37 6.14
CA LEU A 130 -5.58 22.22 6.79
C LEU A 130 -5.11 22.70 8.16
N LYS A 131 -4.64 21.79 9.01
CA LYS A 131 -4.10 22.11 10.35
C LYS A 131 -2.89 23.05 10.31
N SER A 132 -2.14 23.04 9.21
CA SER A 132 -0.95 23.89 9.04
C SER A 132 -1.27 25.23 8.35
N GLY A 133 -2.53 25.51 8.01
CA GLY A 133 -2.91 26.73 7.29
C GLY A 133 -2.42 26.77 5.83
N LEU A 134 -1.99 25.64 5.27
CA LEU A 134 -1.38 25.56 3.93
C LEU A 134 -2.41 25.31 2.82
N SER A 135 -3.71 25.29 3.13
CA SER A 135 -4.76 25.08 2.12
C SER A 135 -4.66 26.04 0.92
N PRO A 136 -4.39 27.35 1.09
CA PRO A 136 -4.34 28.28 -0.04
C PRO A 136 -3.23 27.95 -1.05
N VAL A 137 -2.05 27.50 -0.59
CA VAL A 137 -0.92 27.21 -1.48
C VAL A 137 -1.13 25.95 -2.32
N MET A 138 -2.01 25.04 -1.89
CA MET A 138 -2.33 23.83 -2.65
C MET A 138 -3.09 24.11 -3.95
N ASN A 139 -3.69 25.30 -4.10
CA ASN A 139 -4.30 25.75 -5.36
C ASN A 139 -3.32 25.83 -6.52
N ASN A 140 -2.00 25.83 -6.24
CA ASN A 140 -0.95 25.87 -7.25
C ASN A 140 -0.33 24.50 -7.54
N ALA A 141 -0.63 23.48 -6.71
CA ALA A 141 -0.07 22.14 -6.84
C ALA A 141 -1.06 21.17 -7.51
N VAL A 142 -0.52 20.24 -8.30
CA VAL A 142 -1.27 19.15 -8.93
C VAL A 142 -1.23 17.91 -8.05
N ALA A 143 -2.39 17.30 -7.78
CA ALA A 143 -2.41 15.99 -7.15
C ALA A 143 -2.50 14.88 -8.20
N TYR A 144 -1.65 13.86 -8.07
CA TYR A 144 -1.64 12.68 -8.91
C TYR A 144 -2.15 11.49 -8.10
N THR A 145 -3.07 10.72 -8.66
CA THR A 145 -3.68 9.57 -7.99
C THR A 145 -3.77 8.37 -8.91
N MET A 146 -3.91 7.18 -8.32
CA MET A 146 -4.03 5.92 -9.08
C MET A 146 -5.46 5.39 -9.19
N SER A 147 -6.42 6.04 -8.52
CA SER A 147 -7.82 5.65 -8.56
C SER A 147 -8.74 6.79 -8.16
N LYS A 148 -10.01 6.65 -8.55
CA LYS A 148 -11.09 7.57 -8.15
C LYS A 148 -11.24 7.66 -6.63
N ASN A 149 -11.13 6.54 -5.91
CA ASN A 149 -11.24 6.51 -4.44
C ASN A 149 -10.16 7.35 -3.75
N ILE A 150 -8.97 7.46 -4.34
CA ILE A 150 -7.90 8.33 -3.83
C ILE A 150 -8.23 9.79 -4.18
N ALA A 151 -8.64 10.05 -5.43
CA ALA A 151 -9.03 11.40 -5.88
C ALA A 151 -10.15 12.01 -5.04
N ASP A 152 -11.17 11.23 -4.69
CA ASP A 152 -12.27 11.67 -3.84
C ASP A 152 -11.81 12.04 -2.43
N SER A 153 -10.76 11.38 -1.92
CA SER A 153 -10.18 11.68 -0.61
C SER A 153 -9.43 13.01 -0.58
N LEU A 154 -9.07 13.56 -1.74
CA LEU A 154 -8.33 14.83 -1.86
C LEU A 154 -9.24 16.06 -1.91
N LYS A 155 -10.56 15.87 -2.11
CA LYS A 155 -11.57 16.95 -2.22
C LYS A 155 -11.78 17.76 -0.93
N LEU A 156 -11.12 17.37 0.17
CA LEU A 156 -11.11 18.10 1.44
C LEU A 156 -10.42 19.47 1.35
N ILE A 157 -9.59 19.69 0.34
CA ILE A 157 -8.93 20.97 0.04
C ILE A 157 -8.97 21.23 -1.46
N LYS A 158 -8.75 22.48 -1.86
CA LYS A 158 -8.65 22.85 -3.27
C LYS A 158 -7.24 22.56 -3.80
N TRP A 159 -7.20 22.13 -5.05
CA TRP A 159 -5.98 21.78 -5.79
C TRP A 159 -6.00 22.51 -7.14
N LYS A 160 -4.83 22.71 -7.76
CA LYS A 160 -4.77 23.20 -9.15
C LYS A 160 -5.51 22.26 -10.10
N LYS A 161 -5.22 20.97 -9.93
CA LYS A 161 -5.85 19.86 -10.66
C LYS A 161 -5.65 18.58 -9.87
N ILE A 162 -6.61 17.66 -9.99
CA ILE A 162 -6.46 16.28 -9.53
C ILE A 162 -6.46 15.40 -10.78
N ILE A 163 -5.37 14.68 -11.02
CA ILE A 163 -5.20 13.80 -12.18
C ILE A 163 -5.16 12.36 -11.69
N THR A 164 -5.96 11.49 -12.31
CA THR A 164 -5.96 10.05 -12.04
C THR A 164 -5.29 9.33 -13.20
N SER A 165 -4.32 8.46 -12.92
CA SER A 165 -3.67 7.63 -13.92
C SER A 165 -4.67 6.70 -14.62
N ARG A 166 -4.35 6.31 -15.85
CA ARG A 166 -5.19 5.37 -16.62
C ARG A 166 -5.22 3.98 -15.99
N LEU A 167 -4.09 3.52 -15.46
CA LEU A 167 -3.95 2.26 -14.77
C LEU A 167 -3.55 2.48 -13.31
N PRO A 168 -3.97 1.62 -12.37
CA PRO A 168 -3.57 1.69 -10.97
C PRO A 168 -2.15 1.11 -10.78
N THR A 169 -1.19 1.55 -11.59
CA THR A 169 0.23 1.19 -11.49
C THR A 169 1.08 2.43 -11.21
N ARG A 170 2.26 2.24 -10.62
CA ARG A 170 3.17 3.35 -10.34
C ARG A 170 3.73 3.93 -11.64
N GLU A 171 3.98 3.05 -12.60
CA GLU A 171 4.45 3.36 -13.95
C GLU A 171 3.45 4.28 -14.65
N SER A 172 2.15 3.92 -14.64
CA SER A 172 1.10 4.75 -15.25
C SER A 172 0.90 6.10 -14.56
N LEU A 173 1.40 6.28 -13.33
CA LEU A 173 1.39 7.58 -12.65
C LEU A 173 2.59 8.45 -13.03
N ILE A 174 3.71 7.84 -13.45
CA ILE A 174 4.88 8.55 -13.98
C ILE A 174 4.65 9.01 -15.41
N ASP A 175 3.86 8.25 -16.18
CA ASP A 175 3.54 8.56 -17.58
C ASP A 175 2.47 9.67 -17.77
N ILE A 176 2.05 10.33 -16.68
CA ILE A 176 1.09 11.46 -16.70
C ILE A 176 1.85 12.77 -16.95
#